data_AF-A0A8T2IAQ0-F1
#
_entry.id   AF-A0A8T2IAQ0-F1
#
_cell.length_a   1.000
_cell.length_b   1.000
_cell.length_c   1.000
_cell.angle_alpha   90.00
_cell.angle_beta   90.00
_cell.angle_gamma   90.00
#
_symmetry.space_group_name_H-M   'P 1'
#
loop_
_entity.id
_entity.type
_entity.pdbx_description
1 polymer ?
#
loop_
_entity_poly.entity_id
_entity_poly.type
_entity_poly.pdbx_seq_one_letter_code
_entity_poly.pdbx_strand_id
1 'polypeptide(L)'
;MNEVNFYEPFMEEPITIPDKPHSEEELVEFIQTHRRATLRKLRPEDMYETWEDDLDGIHIVAFAEEEDPDGYEFLQVLKEVAQQNTENPDLSIIWIDPDNFPLLVPYWEKTFHIDLHRPQIGVVNVSDADSVWMDIKDPEDLPSPDELEQWIEDVLSGKVNTEDDDDDDEDDDDDGEDDDDDDDDEDDDEDDDEDDDD
;
A
#
# COMPACT_ATOMS: atom_id res chain seq x y z
N MET A 1 -42.29 9.45 -10.00
CA MET A 1 -41.40 9.18 -11.16
C MET A 1 -40.21 8.44 -10.61
N ASN A 2 -39.76 7.38 -11.28
CA ASN A 2 -38.73 6.48 -10.75
C ASN A 2 -37.37 7.15 -10.89
N GLU A 3 -36.84 7.64 -9.79
CA GLU A 3 -35.51 8.20 -9.68
C GLU A 3 -34.53 7.08 -9.38
N VAL A 4 -33.36 7.12 -10.02
CA VAL A 4 -32.26 6.20 -9.76
C VAL A 4 -31.10 7.02 -9.21
N ASN A 5 -30.68 6.67 -8.01
CA ASN A 5 -29.56 7.28 -7.31
C ASN A 5 -28.41 6.27 -7.30
N PHE A 6 -27.24 6.70 -7.75
CA PHE A 6 -26.00 5.94 -7.67
C PHE A 6 -25.26 6.34 -6.41
N TYR A 7 -24.82 5.36 -5.62
CA TYR A 7 -24.02 5.58 -4.41
C TYR A 7 -22.62 5.04 -4.67
N GLU A 8 -21.66 5.94 -4.78
CA GLU A 8 -20.25 5.57 -4.78
C GLU A 8 -19.87 5.03 -3.39
N PRO A 9 -19.04 3.97 -3.31
CA PRO A 9 -18.52 3.49 -2.04
C PRO A 9 -17.97 4.61 -1.16
N PHE A 10 -18.35 4.59 0.12
CA PHE A 10 -17.89 5.54 1.15
C PHE A 10 -18.34 7.01 0.97
N MET A 11 -19.19 7.31 0.00
CA MET A 11 -19.82 8.63 -0.17
C MET A 11 -21.18 8.69 0.52
N GLU A 12 -21.46 9.79 1.21
CA GLU A 12 -22.76 10.01 1.87
C GLU A 12 -23.85 10.45 0.89
N GLU A 13 -23.49 11.32 -0.05
CA GLU A 13 -24.40 11.90 -1.02
C GLU A 13 -24.41 11.09 -2.33
N PRO A 14 -25.58 10.70 -2.86
CA PRO A 14 -25.66 9.99 -4.13
C PRO A 14 -25.55 10.93 -5.34
N ILE A 15 -25.17 10.36 -6.48
CA ILE A 15 -25.32 10.99 -7.77
C ILE A 15 -26.65 10.56 -8.39
N THR A 16 -27.56 11.51 -8.61
CA THR A 16 -28.81 11.23 -9.33
C THR A 16 -28.53 11.10 -10.82
N ILE A 17 -28.87 9.95 -11.40
CA ILE A 17 -28.66 9.70 -12.84
C ILE A 17 -29.52 10.70 -13.65
N PRO A 18 -28.92 11.46 -14.59
CA PRO A 18 -29.65 12.46 -15.39
C PRO A 18 -30.61 11.82 -16.41
N ASP A 19 -31.46 12.64 -17.01
CA ASP A 19 -32.30 12.30 -18.18
C ASP A 19 -33.28 11.12 -17.99
N LYS A 20 -34.29 11.34 -17.14
CA LYS A 20 -35.41 10.38 -16.94
C LYS A 20 -36.36 10.36 -18.15
N PRO A 21 -36.91 9.18 -18.55
CA PRO A 21 -36.69 7.83 -18.01
C PRO A 21 -35.44 7.15 -18.59
N HIS A 22 -34.74 6.38 -17.77
CA HIS A 22 -33.52 5.69 -18.17
C HIS A 22 -33.79 4.40 -18.95
N SER A 23 -33.03 4.18 -20.01
CA SER A 23 -32.85 2.90 -20.70
C SER A 23 -31.80 2.03 -19.99
N GLU A 24 -31.77 0.74 -20.34
CA GLU A 24 -30.72 -0.18 -19.85
C GLU A 24 -29.33 0.29 -20.26
N GLU A 25 -29.18 0.75 -21.52
CA GLU A 25 -27.91 1.23 -22.07
C GLU A 25 -27.38 2.45 -21.32
N GLU A 26 -28.24 3.44 -21.03
CA GLU A 26 -27.87 4.63 -20.25
C GLU A 26 -27.44 4.30 -18.82
N LEU A 27 -28.11 3.32 -18.18
CA LEU A 27 -27.72 2.87 -16.84
C LEU A 27 -26.37 2.15 -16.85
N VAL A 28 -26.12 1.31 -17.84
CA VAL A 28 -24.85 0.59 -17.98
C VAL A 28 -23.71 1.55 -18.27
N GLU A 29 -23.91 2.51 -19.18
CA GLU A 29 -22.90 3.54 -19.51
C GLU A 29 -22.57 4.40 -18.28
N PHE A 30 -23.59 4.81 -17.52
CA PHE A 30 -23.40 5.57 -16.29
C PHE A 30 -22.58 4.78 -15.26
N ILE A 31 -22.93 3.51 -15.01
CA ILE A 31 -22.21 2.64 -14.07
C ILE A 31 -20.77 2.40 -14.53
N GLN A 32 -20.53 2.18 -15.83
CA GLN A 32 -19.19 1.98 -16.36
C GLN A 32 -18.32 3.22 -16.22
N THR A 33 -18.90 4.41 -16.40
CA THR A 33 -18.20 5.69 -16.25
C THR A 33 -17.80 5.95 -14.79
N HIS A 34 -18.63 5.53 -13.83
CA HIS A 34 -18.40 5.71 -12.38
C HIS A 34 -17.96 4.40 -11.70
N ARG A 35 -17.39 3.45 -12.46
CA ARG A 35 -17.01 2.13 -11.92
C ARG A 35 -15.87 2.23 -10.91
N ARG A 36 -14.94 3.16 -11.14
CA ARG A 36 -13.78 3.38 -10.27
C ARG A 36 -14.16 4.43 -9.23
N ALA A 37 -14.21 4.00 -7.97
CA ALA A 37 -14.44 4.89 -6.84
C ALA A 37 -13.12 5.49 -6.33
N THR A 38 -13.24 6.62 -5.65
CA THR A 38 -12.14 7.36 -5.03
C THR A 38 -11.51 6.54 -3.89
N LEU A 39 -12.34 5.84 -3.10
CA LEU A 39 -11.91 4.88 -2.10
C LEU A 39 -12.56 3.52 -2.40
N ARG A 40 -11.75 2.47 -2.54
CA ARG A 40 -12.18 1.11 -2.89
C ARG A 40 -11.68 0.13 -1.83
N LYS A 41 -12.54 -0.75 -1.31
CA LYS A 41 -12.09 -1.86 -0.47
C LYS A 41 -11.63 -3.00 -1.36
N LEU A 42 -10.42 -3.50 -1.16
CA LEU A 42 -9.96 -4.74 -1.80
C LEU A 42 -10.70 -5.93 -1.17
N ARG A 43 -11.40 -6.73 -1.97
CA ARG A 43 -12.16 -7.89 -1.47
C ARG A 43 -11.65 -9.18 -2.10
N PRO A 44 -11.70 -10.32 -1.40
CA PRO A 44 -11.23 -11.59 -1.94
C PRO A 44 -11.92 -12.02 -3.25
N GLU A 45 -13.16 -11.57 -3.48
CA GLU A 45 -13.97 -11.93 -4.65
C GLU A 45 -13.55 -11.20 -5.94
N ASP A 46 -12.94 -10.02 -5.84
CA ASP A 46 -12.57 -9.15 -6.96
C ASP A 46 -11.14 -8.58 -6.83
N MET A 47 -10.29 -9.21 -6.02
CA MET A 47 -8.94 -8.69 -5.72
C MET A 47 -8.10 -8.49 -6.99
N TYR A 48 -8.15 -9.42 -7.94
CA TYR A 48 -7.38 -9.33 -9.18
C TYR A 48 -7.94 -8.24 -10.10
N GLU A 49 -9.25 -8.13 -10.19
CA GLU A 49 -9.91 -7.10 -11.01
C GLU A 49 -9.62 -5.69 -10.47
N THR A 50 -9.57 -5.54 -9.15
CA THR A 50 -9.23 -4.26 -8.50
C THR A 50 -7.74 -3.94 -8.67
N TRP A 51 -6.86 -4.94 -8.54
CA TRP A 51 -5.41 -4.75 -8.64
C TRP A 51 -4.92 -4.57 -10.08
N GLU A 52 -5.59 -5.16 -11.08
CA GLU A 52 -5.29 -4.93 -12.51
C GLU A 52 -5.83 -3.57 -13.03
N ASP A 53 -6.66 -2.88 -12.24
CA ASP A 53 -7.25 -1.58 -12.58
C ASP A 53 -6.42 -0.41 -12.01
N ASP A 54 -5.14 -0.35 -12.41
CA ASP A 54 -4.18 0.67 -12.01
C ASP A 54 -4.44 2.06 -12.62
N LEU A 55 -3.81 3.06 -12.03
CA LEU A 55 -3.74 4.44 -12.51
C LEU A 55 -2.27 4.73 -12.86
N ASP A 56 -1.99 4.81 -14.16
CA ASP A 56 -0.65 5.10 -14.68
C ASP A 56 0.46 4.17 -14.13
N GLY A 57 0.14 2.89 -13.89
CA GLY A 57 1.09 1.88 -13.40
C GLY A 57 1.29 1.87 -11.88
N ILE A 58 0.53 2.66 -11.12
CA ILE A 58 0.62 2.72 -9.66
C ILE A 58 -0.74 2.51 -8.98
N HIS A 59 -0.68 2.10 -7.71
CA HIS A 59 -1.81 2.14 -6.78
C HIS A 59 -1.42 2.94 -5.54
N ILE A 60 -2.34 3.79 -5.06
CA ILE A 60 -2.30 4.28 -3.68
C ILE A 60 -2.98 3.23 -2.81
N VAL A 61 -2.22 2.61 -1.89
CA VAL A 61 -2.67 1.50 -1.05
C VAL A 61 -2.68 1.95 0.40
N ALA A 62 -3.78 1.69 1.09
CA ALA A 62 -3.92 1.94 2.52
C ALA A 62 -4.24 0.63 3.26
N PHE A 63 -3.43 0.25 4.24
CA PHE A 63 -3.73 -0.86 5.15
C PHE A 63 -4.36 -0.31 6.43
N ALA A 64 -5.51 -0.84 6.82
CA ALA A 64 -6.16 -0.52 8.09
C ALA A 64 -7.12 -1.64 8.49
N GLU A 65 -6.96 -2.18 9.70
CA GLU A 65 -7.90 -3.14 10.29
C GLU A 65 -9.14 -2.40 10.79
N GLU A 66 -10.33 -2.77 10.32
CA GLU A 66 -11.58 -2.07 10.69
C GLU A 66 -11.98 -2.30 12.16
N GLU A 67 -11.57 -3.45 12.73
CA GLU A 67 -11.90 -3.84 14.10
C GLU A 67 -10.90 -3.27 15.14
N ASP A 68 -9.72 -2.81 14.70
CA ASP A 68 -8.73 -2.15 15.54
C ASP A 68 -9.06 -0.64 15.73
N PRO A 69 -8.92 -0.06 16.94
CA PRO A 69 -9.22 1.35 17.17
C PRO A 69 -8.42 2.33 16.29
N ASP A 70 -7.13 2.07 16.08
CA ASP A 70 -6.24 2.95 15.33
C ASP A 70 -6.54 2.79 13.82
N GLY A 71 -6.76 1.55 13.37
CA GLY A 71 -7.24 1.26 12.02
C GLY A 71 -8.59 1.89 11.69
N TYR A 72 -9.54 1.88 12.63
CA TYR A 72 -10.83 2.53 12.47
C TYR A 72 -10.70 4.06 12.37
N GLU A 73 -9.87 4.67 13.22
CA GLU A 73 -9.61 6.12 13.19
C GLU A 73 -8.99 6.54 11.84
N PHE A 74 -7.95 5.83 11.41
CA PHE A 74 -7.32 6.08 10.12
C PHE A 74 -8.28 5.89 8.94
N LEU A 75 -9.16 4.89 9.00
CA LEU A 75 -10.21 4.70 8.00
C LEU A 75 -11.20 5.88 7.93
N GLN A 76 -11.48 6.58 9.03
CA GLN A 76 -12.31 7.80 8.96
C GLN A 76 -11.57 8.92 8.22
N VAL A 77 -10.27 9.08 8.46
CA VAL A 77 -9.44 10.05 7.74
C VAL A 77 -9.43 9.75 6.24
N LEU A 78 -9.24 8.48 5.85
CA LEU A 78 -9.30 8.05 4.44
C LEU A 78 -10.65 8.39 3.78
N LYS A 79 -11.76 8.15 4.50
CA LYS A 79 -13.11 8.47 3.99
C LYS A 79 -13.30 9.97 3.82
N GLU A 80 -12.84 10.78 4.77
CA GLU A 80 -12.93 12.23 4.70
C GLU A 80 -12.13 12.78 3.51
N VAL A 81 -10.89 12.34 3.34
CA VAL A 81 -10.04 12.76 2.20
C VAL A 81 -10.65 12.31 0.87
N ALA A 82 -11.16 11.08 0.79
CA ALA A 82 -11.83 10.58 -0.40
C ALA A 82 -13.09 11.39 -0.75
N GLN A 83 -13.90 11.75 0.25
CA GLN A 83 -15.09 12.58 0.04
C GLN A 83 -14.74 13.98 -0.46
N GLN A 84 -13.68 14.59 0.07
CA GLN A 84 -13.21 15.91 -0.36
C GLN A 84 -12.66 15.90 -1.78
N ASN A 85 -12.11 14.75 -2.22
CA ASN A 85 -11.46 14.58 -3.52
C ASN A 85 -12.25 13.71 -4.51
N THR A 86 -13.54 13.47 -4.26
CA THR A 86 -14.37 12.53 -5.05
C THR A 86 -14.53 12.91 -6.53
N GLU A 87 -14.28 14.17 -6.88
CA GLU A 87 -14.38 14.68 -8.26
C GLU A 87 -13.04 14.57 -9.01
N ASN A 88 -11.97 14.09 -8.37
CA ASN A 88 -10.67 13.91 -8.98
C ASN A 88 -10.57 12.52 -9.66
N PRO A 89 -10.62 12.43 -11.00
CA PRO A 89 -10.59 11.14 -11.70
C PRO A 89 -9.24 10.43 -11.62
N ASP A 90 -8.19 11.16 -11.26
CA ASP A 90 -6.82 10.65 -11.17
C ASP A 90 -6.52 10.13 -9.75
N LEU A 91 -7.48 10.20 -8.82
CA LEU A 91 -7.36 9.66 -7.47
C LEU A 91 -8.16 8.37 -7.32
N SER A 92 -7.47 7.29 -6.95
CA SER A 92 -8.12 6.09 -6.42
C SER A 92 -7.25 5.42 -5.38
N ILE A 93 -7.80 5.24 -4.18
CA ILE A 93 -7.16 4.62 -3.03
C ILE A 93 -7.75 3.23 -2.83
N ILE A 94 -6.88 2.22 -2.75
CA ILE A 94 -7.25 0.85 -2.39
C ILE A 94 -7.04 0.69 -0.89
N TRP A 95 -8.14 0.61 -0.14
CA TRP A 95 -8.11 0.18 1.25
C TRP A 95 -8.08 -1.35 1.34
N ILE A 96 -7.09 -1.88 2.03
CA ILE A 96 -6.94 -3.29 2.34
C ILE A 96 -7.09 -3.45 3.85
N ASP A 97 -8.00 -4.34 4.22
CA ASP A 97 -8.17 -4.82 5.59
C ASP A 97 -7.35 -6.11 5.74
N PRO A 98 -6.22 -6.10 6.49
CA PRO A 98 -5.29 -7.25 6.55
C PRO A 98 -5.97 -8.55 6.98
N ASP A 99 -6.99 -8.46 7.84
CA ASP A 99 -7.76 -9.60 8.34
C ASP A 99 -8.53 -10.34 7.24
N ASN A 100 -8.82 -9.67 6.12
CA ASN A 100 -9.49 -10.29 4.99
C ASN A 100 -8.52 -11.17 4.17
N PHE A 101 -7.20 -11.01 4.38
CA PHE A 101 -6.14 -11.68 3.63
C PHE A 101 -5.00 -12.20 4.52
N PRO A 102 -5.28 -13.05 5.54
CA PRO A 102 -4.28 -13.46 6.53
C PRO A 102 -3.09 -14.21 5.93
N LEU A 103 -3.25 -14.81 4.75
CA LEU A 103 -2.17 -15.51 4.05
C LEU A 103 -1.22 -14.56 3.28
N LEU A 104 -1.65 -13.33 3.01
CA LEU A 104 -0.85 -12.33 2.29
C LEU A 104 -0.12 -11.37 3.23
N VAL A 105 -0.56 -11.26 4.49
CA VAL A 105 0.09 -10.40 5.50
C VAL A 105 1.61 -10.61 5.58
N PRO A 106 2.15 -11.83 5.75
CA PRO A 106 3.60 -12.02 5.83
C PRO A 106 4.34 -11.69 4.52
N TYR A 107 3.63 -11.79 3.39
CA TYR A 107 4.19 -11.42 2.09
C TYR A 107 4.29 -9.90 1.95
N TRP A 108 3.23 -9.16 2.32
CA TRP A 108 3.21 -7.70 2.26
C TRP A 108 4.22 -7.08 3.22
N GLU A 109 4.26 -7.52 4.48
CA GLU A 109 5.26 -7.03 5.45
C GLU A 109 6.69 -7.23 4.95
N LYS A 110 6.97 -8.39 4.32
CA LYS A 110 8.29 -8.68 3.77
C LYS A 110 8.61 -7.87 2.50
N THR A 111 7.63 -7.70 1.62
CA THR A 111 7.83 -7.09 0.29
C THR A 111 7.94 -5.58 0.43
N PHE A 112 7.08 -4.99 1.25
CA PHE A 112 6.95 -3.54 1.42
C PHE A 112 7.72 -3.00 2.63
N HIS A 113 8.32 -3.89 3.43
CA HIS A 113 9.08 -3.53 4.64
C HIS A 113 8.26 -2.72 5.67
N ILE A 114 6.96 -2.99 5.76
CA ILE A 114 6.01 -2.35 6.68
C ILE A 114 5.53 -3.29 7.79
N ASP A 115 4.96 -2.72 8.86
CA ASP A 115 4.29 -3.45 9.95
C ASP A 115 2.77 -3.31 9.80
N LEU A 116 2.08 -4.42 9.46
CA LEU A 116 0.63 -4.43 9.23
C LEU A 116 -0.19 -4.52 10.52
N HIS A 117 0.45 -4.55 11.69
CA HIS A 117 -0.24 -4.35 12.98
C HIS A 117 -0.59 -2.87 13.22
N ARG A 118 -0.19 -1.97 12.30
CA ARG A 118 -0.46 -0.54 12.36
C ARG A 118 -1.04 -0.06 11.03
N PRO A 119 -1.78 1.05 11.02
CA PRO A 119 -2.23 1.66 9.77
C PRO A 119 -1.05 2.09 8.90
N GLN A 120 -1.15 1.84 7.60
CA GLN A 120 -0.12 2.20 6.61
C GLN A 120 -0.79 2.85 5.39
N ILE A 121 -0.12 3.78 4.73
CA ILE A 121 -0.50 4.24 3.40
C ILE A 121 0.74 4.48 2.55
N GLY A 122 0.68 4.07 1.29
CA GLY A 122 1.81 4.11 0.40
C GLY A 122 1.41 4.05 -1.07
N VAL A 123 2.40 4.20 -1.93
CA VAL A 123 2.31 4.02 -3.37
C VAL A 123 2.99 2.71 -3.72
N VAL A 124 2.33 1.89 -4.53
CA VAL A 124 2.90 0.62 -5.02
C VAL A 124 2.92 0.65 -6.55
N ASN A 125 4.10 0.41 -7.13
CA ASN A 125 4.27 0.20 -8.56
C ASN A 125 3.83 -1.22 -8.92
N VAL A 126 2.92 -1.36 -9.89
CA VAL A 126 2.34 -2.66 -10.24
C VAL A 126 3.30 -3.55 -11.05
N SER A 127 4.37 -2.98 -11.62
CA SER A 127 5.28 -3.67 -12.54
C SER A 127 6.33 -4.52 -11.81
N ASP A 128 6.87 -4.01 -10.71
CA ASP A 128 7.97 -4.58 -9.94
C ASP A 128 7.66 -4.73 -8.44
N ALA A 129 6.50 -4.23 -7.99
CA ALA A 129 6.09 -4.19 -6.58
C ALA A 129 6.97 -3.30 -5.70
N ASP A 130 7.70 -2.36 -6.31
CA ASP A 130 8.38 -1.29 -5.59
C ASP A 130 7.38 -0.35 -4.91
N SER A 131 7.75 0.26 -3.78
CA SER A 131 6.80 1.01 -2.96
C SER A 131 7.41 2.03 -2.02
N VAL A 132 6.71 3.15 -1.87
CA VAL A 132 7.02 4.21 -0.88
C VAL A 132 5.87 4.34 0.09
N TRP A 133 6.16 4.46 1.39
CA TRP A 133 5.17 4.52 2.46
C TRP A 133 5.28 5.83 3.25
N MET A 134 4.14 6.36 3.68
CA MET A 134 4.09 7.49 4.59
C MET A 134 4.66 7.07 5.96
N ASP A 135 5.51 7.92 6.54
CA ASP A 135 6.18 7.67 7.82
C ASP A 135 5.21 7.83 9.00
N ILE A 136 4.44 6.79 9.28
CA ILE A 136 3.53 6.67 10.43
C ILE A 136 4.19 5.75 11.46
N LYS A 137 4.96 6.34 12.37
CA LYS A 137 5.73 5.55 13.34
C LYS A 137 4.85 4.98 14.43
N ASP A 138 4.01 5.79 15.04
CA ASP A 138 3.16 5.40 16.18
C ASP A 138 1.68 5.78 15.96
N PRO A 139 0.73 5.18 16.72
CA PRO A 139 -0.68 5.55 16.65
C PRO A 139 -0.97 7.04 16.94
N GLU A 140 -0.11 7.70 17.71
CA GLU A 140 -0.21 9.15 17.98
C GLU A 140 0.22 10.00 16.76
N ASP A 141 0.85 9.38 15.76
CA ASP A 141 1.33 10.01 14.52
C ASP A 141 0.37 9.79 13.34
N LEU A 142 -0.86 9.30 13.57
CA LEU A 142 -1.87 9.19 12.52
C LEU A 142 -2.09 10.57 11.88
N PRO A 143 -2.04 10.67 10.53
CA PRO A 143 -2.15 11.95 9.86
C PRO A 143 -3.56 12.52 9.99
N SER A 144 -3.64 13.84 10.09
CA SER A 144 -4.90 14.54 9.88
C SER A 144 -5.35 14.46 8.41
N PRO A 145 -6.64 14.71 8.10
CA PRO A 145 -7.11 14.76 6.72
C PRO A 145 -6.30 15.70 5.83
N ASP A 146 -5.94 16.88 6.33
CA ASP A 146 -5.15 17.87 5.58
C ASP A 146 -3.72 17.37 5.28
N GLU A 147 -3.09 16.66 6.23
CA GLU A 147 -1.74 16.10 6.03
C GLU A 147 -1.76 14.94 5.02
N LEU A 148 -2.79 14.09 5.11
CA LEU A 148 -2.95 12.99 4.17
C LEU A 148 -3.28 13.48 2.76
N GLU A 149 -4.15 14.48 2.63
CA GLU A 149 -4.45 15.13 1.35
C GLU A 149 -3.18 15.71 0.72
N GLN A 150 -2.37 16.43 1.50
CA GLN A 150 -1.13 17.00 1.00
C GLN A 150 -0.14 15.93 0.51
N TRP A 151 -0.03 14.81 1.23
CA TRP A 151 0.82 13.69 0.82
C TRP A 151 0.31 13.05 -0.49
N ILE A 152 -1.00 12.88 -0.64
CA ILE A 152 -1.61 12.39 -1.88
C ILE A 152 -1.37 13.35 -3.05
N GLU A 153 -1.48 14.67 -2.85
CA GLU A 153 -1.13 15.66 -3.88
C GLU A 153 0.34 15.55 -4.32
N ASP A 154 1.24 15.29 -3.38
CA ASP A 154 2.65 15.10 -3.67
C ASP A 154 2.90 13.80 -4.47
N VAL A 155 2.16 12.73 -4.19
CA VAL A 155 2.13 11.51 -5.01
C VAL A 155 1.62 11.79 -6.42
N LEU A 156 0.44 12.41 -6.55
CA LEU A 156 -0.19 12.66 -7.85
C LEU A 156 0.62 13.66 -8.70
N SER A 157 1.40 14.53 -8.07
CA SER A 157 2.32 15.44 -8.78
C SER A 157 3.67 14.80 -9.11
N GLY A 158 3.92 13.55 -8.68
CA GLY A 158 5.14 12.80 -8.91
C GLY A 158 6.31 13.23 -8.01
N LYS A 159 6.08 14.07 -7.00
CA LYS A 159 7.10 14.43 -6.01
C LYS A 159 7.40 13.30 -5.04
N VAL A 160 6.40 12.45 -4.78
CA VAL A 160 6.55 11.17 -4.10
C VAL A 160 6.34 10.10 -5.17
N ASN A 161 7.38 9.34 -5.48
CA ASN A 161 7.36 8.29 -6.47
C ASN A 161 8.30 7.16 -6.03
N THR A 162 8.15 5.98 -6.61
CA THR A 162 8.95 4.81 -6.22
C THR A 162 10.37 4.83 -6.80
N GLU A 163 10.60 5.58 -7.90
CA GLU A 163 11.89 5.60 -8.60
C GLU A 163 12.98 6.40 -7.85
N ASP A 164 12.61 7.33 -6.96
CA ASP A 164 13.56 8.19 -6.23
C ASP A 164 14.19 7.51 -4.99
N ASP A 165 13.66 6.37 -4.52
CA ASP A 165 14.20 5.62 -3.36
C ASP A 165 15.42 4.74 -3.72
N ASP A 166 15.73 4.57 -5.01
CA ASP A 166 16.85 3.77 -5.52
C ASP A 166 18.22 4.52 -5.52
N ASP A 167 18.25 5.82 -5.22
CA ASP A 167 19.44 6.68 -5.35
C ASP A 167 20.33 6.77 -4.07
N ASP A 168 20.01 6.02 -3.00
CA ASP A 168 20.72 6.09 -1.69
C ASP A 168 21.66 4.89 -1.39
N ASP A 169 22.12 4.15 -2.41
CA ASP A 169 23.10 3.05 -2.29
C ASP A 169 24.48 3.37 -2.94
N GLU A 170 25.00 4.58 -2.73
CA GLU A 170 26.44 4.90 -2.94
C GLU A 170 27.12 5.26 -1.61
N ASP A 171 27.23 4.32 -0.67
CA ASP A 171 28.27 4.36 0.36
C ASP A 171 29.28 3.23 0.17
N ASP A 172 30.40 3.67 -0.38
CA ASP A 172 31.70 3.07 -0.66
C ASP A 172 32.42 2.75 0.66
N ASP A 173 32.49 1.48 1.06
CA ASP A 173 33.45 0.99 2.07
C ASP A 173 34.27 -0.17 1.46
N ASP A 174 35.09 0.19 0.46
CA ASP A 174 36.30 -0.52 0.06
C ASP A 174 37.39 -0.30 1.13
N ASP A 175 37.26 -0.96 2.28
CA ASP A 175 38.36 -1.06 3.26
C ASP A 175 39.33 -2.18 2.81
N GLY A 176 40.11 -1.84 1.79
CA GLY A 176 41.37 -2.51 1.49
C GLY A 176 42.41 -2.22 2.58
N GLU A 177 42.52 -3.11 3.56
CA GLU A 177 43.74 -3.26 4.37
C GLU A 177 44.47 -4.54 3.95
N ASP A 178 45.32 -4.40 2.94
CA ASP A 178 46.56 -5.18 2.83
C ASP A 178 47.46 -4.78 4.01
N ASP A 179 47.80 -5.72 4.88
CA ASP A 179 49.12 -5.76 5.48
C ASP A 179 49.50 -7.24 5.70
N ASP A 180 50.38 -7.70 4.81
CA ASP A 180 51.22 -8.87 4.98
C ASP A 180 51.99 -8.78 6.31
N ASP A 181 52.08 -9.89 7.05
CA ASP A 181 53.36 -10.35 7.59
C ASP A 181 53.26 -11.82 8.02
N ASP A 182 54.04 -12.64 7.32
CA ASP A 182 54.47 -14.00 7.63
C ASP A 182 54.97 -14.12 9.08
N ASP A 183 54.70 -15.24 9.75
CA ASP A 183 55.78 -16.19 10.09
C ASP A 183 55.22 -17.47 10.73
N ASP A 184 55.84 -18.56 10.29
CA ASP A 184 55.65 -19.95 10.66
C ASP A 184 55.68 -20.20 12.18
N ASP A 185 54.96 -21.24 12.63
CA ASP A 185 55.64 -22.35 13.30
C ASP A 185 54.74 -23.59 13.28
N GLU A 186 55.26 -24.58 12.56
CA GLU A 186 54.92 -26.01 12.64
C GLU A 186 55.02 -26.46 14.11
N ASP A 187 54.06 -27.27 14.58
CA ASP A 187 54.39 -28.67 14.87
C ASP A 187 53.16 -29.44 15.35
N ASP A 188 53.11 -30.66 14.81
CA ASP A 188 52.33 -31.82 15.18
C ASP A 188 52.13 -32.01 16.69
N ASP A 189 50.98 -32.54 17.07
CA ASP A 189 50.99 -33.88 17.67
C ASP A 189 49.60 -34.51 17.58
N GLU A 190 49.62 -35.71 16.99
CA GLU A 190 48.54 -36.67 16.85
C GLU A 190 48.14 -37.30 18.20
N ASP A 191 47.20 -38.23 18.08
CA ASP A 191 46.74 -39.25 19.04
C ASP A 191 45.52 -38.84 19.89
N ASP A 192 44.33 -39.23 19.43
CA ASP A 192 43.70 -40.53 19.68
C ASP A 192 43.41 -40.75 21.17
N ASP A 193 42.12 -40.81 21.51
CA ASP A 193 41.55 -42.09 21.92
C ASP A 193 40.03 -41.98 22.08
N GLU A 194 39.38 -42.92 21.41
CA GLU A 194 38.00 -43.35 21.56
C GLU A 194 37.68 -43.63 23.05
N ASP A 195 36.44 -43.37 23.48
CA ASP A 195 35.69 -44.48 24.07
C ASP A 195 34.19 -44.17 24.15
N ASP A 196 33.50 -45.25 23.80
CA ASP A 196 32.08 -45.46 23.57
C ASP A 196 31.32 -45.67 24.90
N ASP A 197 30.00 -45.84 24.75
CA ASP A 197 29.10 -46.62 25.61
C ASP A 197 28.30 -45.97 26.78
N ASP A 198 26.98 -46.11 26.56
CA ASP A 198 25.81 -46.32 27.47
C ASP A 198 25.05 -45.12 28.09
#